data_AF-A0A831T6L8-F1
#
_entry.id   AF-A0A831T6L8-F1
#
_cell.length_a   1.000
_cell.length_b   1.000
_cell.length_c   1.000
_cell.angle_alpha   90.00
_cell.angle_beta   90.00
_cell.angle_gamma   90.00
#
_symmetry.space_group_name_H-M   'P 1'
#
loop_
_entity.id
_entity.type
_entity.pdbx_description
1 polymer ?
#
loop_
_entity_poly.entity_id
_entity_poly.type
_entity_poly.pdbx_seq_one_letter_code
_entity_poly.pdbx_strand_id
1 'polypeptide(L)'
;MPTPTAWPVVLSVGVTLIGMGFATSLALSVVGVFLLVVALVGWIGQLLPGRGHTHEPLPDRSQWPPAPTPRERAVEQLRPGMPGHRFRLPEKVHPISAGVKGGMVGGLLMPIPALLYSLLAGHGLWLPINLLAGMVVPDFESRTIEQLEAFSLSALLVGMVIHVTISLSIGLIYGVLLPTLPPIPGGPVIWGGLVMPILWTAFSYLLMGAINPALQEHVNWYFFVLSQFVYGVAASIVVIRSEMVPVRQPDVAS
;
A
#
# COMPACT_ATOMS: atom_id res chain seq x y z
N MET A 1 -1.12 18.56 19.82
CA MET A 1 -0.09 17.82 19.06
C MET A 1 -0.17 16.32 19.33
N PRO A 2 0.22 15.43 18.42
CA PRO A 2 0.24 13.98 18.68
C PRO A 2 1.26 13.62 19.76
N THR A 3 0.95 12.64 20.62
CA THR A 3 1.90 12.12 21.61
C THR A 3 2.98 11.25 20.95
N PRO A 4 4.24 11.29 21.41
CA PRO A 4 5.24 10.30 21.02
C PRO A 4 4.73 8.87 21.25
N THR A 5 5.01 7.95 20.32
CA THR A 5 4.51 6.57 20.36
C THR A 5 5.54 5.56 19.90
N ALA A 6 5.63 4.42 20.61
CA ALA A 6 6.55 3.33 20.29
C ALA A 6 5.94 2.27 19.36
N TRP A 7 4.63 2.32 19.12
CA TRP A 7 3.94 1.26 18.36
C TRP A 7 4.49 0.99 16.96
N PRO A 8 4.92 1.99 16.17
CA PRO A 8 5.55 1.74 14.88
C PRO A 8 6.82 0.88 14.99
N VAL A 9 7.63 1.09 16.04
CA VAL A 9 8.84 0.31 16.28
C VAL A 9 8.49 -1.13 16.66
N VAL A 10 7.52 -1.32 17.57
CA VAL A 10 7.06 -2.66 17.96
C VAL A 10 6.48 -3.42 16.77
N LEU A 11 5.71 -2.73 15.91
CA LEU A 11 5.17 -3.29 14.68
C LEU A 11 6.30 -3.77 13.74
N SER A 12 7.31 -2.93 13.49
CA SER A 12 8.46 -3.28 12.66
C SER A 12 9.22 -4.49 13.21
N VAL A 13 9.47 -4.54 14.53
CA VAL A 13 10.09 -5.71 15.18
C VAL A 13 9.24 -6.97 14.98
N GLY A 14 7.92 -6.87 15.12
CA GLY A 14 7.01 -7.98 14.85
C GLY A 14 7.14 -8.50 13.42
N VAL A 15 7.12 -7.61 12.42
CA VAL A 15 7.30 -7.96 11.00
C VAL A 15 8.66 -8.62 10.75
N THR A 16 9.75 -8.08 11.32
CA THR A 16 11.09 -8.65 11.19
C THR A 16 11.16 -10.07 11.77
N LEU A 17 10.58 -10.31 12.95
CA LEU A 17 10.57 -11.63 13.58
C LEU A 17 9.73 -12.65 12.80
N ILE A 18 8.64 -12.22 12.15
CA ILE A 18 7.87 -13.08 11.25
C ILE A 18 8.74 -13.56 10.09
N GLY A 19 9.40 -12.63 9.39
CA GLY A 19 10.29 -12.95 8.27
C GLY A 19 11.47 -13.83 8.70
N MET A 20 12.13 -13.47 9.80
CA MET A 20 13.24 -14.26 10.35
C MET A 20 12.79 -15.67 10.76
N GLY A 21 11.60 -15.80 11.35
CA GLY A 21 11.08 -17.09 11.77
C GLY A 21 10.77 -18.02 10.60
N PHE A 22 10.30 -17.50 9.47
CA PHE A 22 10.17 -18.30 8.24
C PHE A 22 11.52 -18.86 7.77
N ALA A 23 12.60 -18.09 7.92
CA ALA A 23 13.94 -18.50 7.52
C ALA A 23 14.63 -19.43 8.54
N THR A 24 14.23 -19.41 9.82
CA THR A 24 15.02 -20.04 10.90
C THR A 24 14.21 -20.89 11.87
N SER A 25 13.09 -20.40 12.40
CA SER A 25 12.30 -21.12 13.40
C SER A 25 10.86 -20.63 13.51
N LEU A 26 9.92 -21.58 13.59
CA LEU A 26 8.49 -21.28 13.75
C LEU A 26 8.20 -20.49 15.04
N ALA A 27 8.97 -20.70 16.11
CA ALA A 27 8.82 -19.98 17.37
C ALA A 27 8.98 -18.46 17.20
N LEU A 28 9.98 -18.02 16.42
CA LEU A 28 10.17 -16.59 16.14
C LEU A 28 9.00 -16.02 15.33
N SER A 29 8.44 -16.79 14.39
CA SER A 29 7.24 -16.35 13.66
C SER A 29 6.03 -16.17 14.57
N VAL A 30 5.81 -17.08 15.53
CA VAL A 30 4.71 -16.97 16.50
C VAL A 30 4.85 -15.72 17.36
N VAL A 31 6.05 -15.47 17.89
CA VAL A 31 6.34 -14.24 18.66
C VAL A 31 6.15 -12.99 17.81
N GLY A 32 6.62 -13.02 16.55
CA GLY A 32 6.45 -11.92 15.61
C GLY A 32 4.98 -11.61 15.31
N VAL A 33 4.15 -12.63 15.08
CA VAL A 33 2.70 -12.48 14.88
C VAL A 33 2.04 -11.86 16.12
N PHE A 34 2.40 -12.33 17.31
CA PHE A 34 1.89 -11.76 18.56
C PHE A 34 2.22 -10.27 18.69
N LEU A 35 3.50 -9.88 18.48
CA LEU A 35 3.91 -8.48 18.52
C LEU A 35 3.22 -7.63 17.47
N LEU A 36 3.05 -8.15 16.26
CA LEU A 36 2.34 -7.47 15.18
C LEU A 36 0.90 -7.15 15.57
N VAL A 37 0.16 -8.12 16.13
CA VAL A 37 -1.23 -7.92 16.56
C VAL A 37 -1.30 -6.90 17.69
N VAL A 38 -0.47 -7.04 18.73
CA VAL A 38 -0.44 -6.11 19.88
C VAL A 38 -0.09 -4.70 19.42
N ALA A 39 0.89 -4.54 18.53
CA ALA A 39 1.29 -3.24 18.00
C ALA A 39 0.20 -2.59 17.17
N LEU A 40 -0.48 -3.35 16.29
CA LEU A 40 -1.61 -2.83 15.51
C LEU A 40 -2.75 -2.38 16.40
N VAL A 41 -3.16 -3.19 17.37
CA VAL A 41 -4.24 -2.84 18.32
C VAL A 41 -3.87 -1.60 19.12
N GLY A 42 -2.65 -1.54 19.65
CA GLY A 42 -2.16 -0.39 20.41
C GLY A 42 -2.10 0.89 19.59
N TRP A 43 -1.63 0.80 18.35
CA TRP A 43 -1.49 1.95 17.46
C TRP A 43 -2.83 2.47 16.97
N ILE A 44 -3.72 1.58 16.49
CA ILE A 44 -5.08 1.94 16.08
C ILE A 44 -5.85 2.52 17.27
N GLY A 45 -5.64 2.00 18.47
CA GLY A 45 -6.25 2.52 19.70
C GLY A 45 -5.86 3.97 20.02
N GLN A 46 -4.71 4.46 19.56
CA GLN A 46 -4.33 5.88 19.71
C GLN A 46 -5.06 6.80 18.74
N LEU A 47 -5.68 6.28 17.69
CA LEU A 47 -6.48 7.05 16.74
C LEU A 47 -7.92 7.29 17.25
N LEU A 48 -8.31 6.67 18.36
CA LEU A 48 -9.61 6.89 18.98
C LEU A 48 -9.73 8.34 19.51
N PRO A 49 -10.93 8.96 19.43
CA PRO A 49 -11.15 10.32 19.92
C PRO A 49 -10.68 10.50 21.37
N GLY A 50 -9.91 11.57 21.62
CA GLY A 50 -9.38 11.88 22.96
C GLY A 50 -8.16 11.06 23.39
N ARG A 51 -7.65 10.14 22.54
CA ARG A 51 -6.38 9.43 22.76
C ARG A 51 -5.30 9.93 21.82
N GLY A 52 -4.04 9.74 22.17
CA GLY A 52 -2.91 10.02 21.27
C GLY A 52 -2.60 11.50 21.00
N HIS A 53 -3.24 12.43 21.72
CA HIS A 53 -3.06 13.87 21.55
C HIS A 53 -2.70 14.52 22.89
N THR A 54 -1.66 15.34 22.92
CA THR A 54 -1.31 16.25 24.02
C THR A 54 -1.80 17.65 23.67
N HIS A 55 -2.45 18.32 24.62
CA HIS A 55 -2.77 19.74 24.49
C HIS A 55 -1.49 20.55 24.62
N GLU A 56 -1.19 21.34 23.59
CA GLU A 56 -0.12 22.33 23.65
C GLU A 56 -0.69 23.59 24.31
N PRO A 57 -0.08 24.10 25.40
CA PRO A 57 -0.57 25.30 26.04
C PRO A 57 -0.44 26.47 25.06
N LEU A 58 -1.54 27.18 24.85
CA LEU A 58 -1.50 28.42 24.07
C LEU A 58 -0.68 29.46 24.84
N PRO A 59 0.19 30.23 24.16
CA PRO A 59 0.88 31.33 24.80
C PRO A 59 -0.14 32.34 25.32
N ASP A 60 0.21 32.98 26.43
CA ASP A 60 -0.64 34.00 27.04
C ASP A 60 -0.99 35.08 25.99
N ARG A 61 -2.21 35.62 26.07
CA ARG A 61 -2.75 36.56 25.10
C ARG A 61 -1.89 37.83 24.97
N SER A 62 -1.12 38.14 26.01
CA SER A 62 -0.12 39.21 26.04
C SER A 62 1.05 38.99 25.05
N GLN A 63 1.30 37.74 24.65
CA GLN A 63 2.38 37.35 23.74
C GLN A 63 1.88 37.20 22.29
N TRP A 64 0.60 37.46 22.03
CA TRP A 64 0.06 37.36 20.67
C TRP A 64 0.56 38.51 19.79
N PRO A 65 0.79 38.26 18.49
CA PRO A 65 1.03 39.35 17.55
C PRO A 65 -0.13 40.36 17.57
N PRO A 66 0.15 41.68 17.43
CA PRO A 66 -0.91 42.67 17.32
C PRO A 66 -1.84 42.34 16.14
N ALA A 67 -3.13 42.61 16.32
CA ALA A 67 -4.12 42.35 15.29
C ALA A 67 -3.74 43.06 13.98
N PRO A 68 -3.87 42.39 12.82
CA PRO A 68 -3.56 43.03 11.55
C PRO A 68 -4.46 44.25 11.35
N THR A 69 -3.86 45.41 11.12
CA THR A 69 -4.60 46.63 10.75
C THR A 69 -5.17 46.46 9.34
N PRO A 70 -6.49 46.64 9.13
CA PRO A 70 -7.08 46.62 7.80
C PRO A 70 -6.38 47.64 6.90
N ARG A 71 -5.93 47.22 5.71
CA ARG A 71 -5.42 48.13 4.68
C ARG A 71 -6.38 48.08 3.50
N GLU A 72 -6.81 49.24 3.00
CA GLU A 72 -7.72 49.37 1.85
C GLU A 72 -7.05 49.08 0.49
N ARG A 73 -5.78 48.65 0.51
CA ARG A 73 -5.04 48.33 -0.72
C ARG A 73 -5.60 47.03 -1.30
N ALA A 74 -5.88 47.05 -2.61
CA ALA A 74 -6.19 45.83 -3.35
C ALA A 74 -5.09 44.79 -3.13
N VAL A 75 -5.44 43.68 -2.48
CA VAL A 75 -4.53 42.57 -2.24
C VAL A 75 -4.60 41.66 -3.46
N GLU A 76 -3.45 41.38 -4.06
CA GLU A 76 -3.38 40.45 -5.19
C GLU A 76 -3.88 39.07 -4.75
N GLN A 77 -4.94 38.58 -5.41
CA GLN A 77 -5.41 37.23 -5.16
C GLN A 77 -4.39 36.24 -5.72
N LEU A 78 -3.74 35.50 -4.83
CA LEU A 78 -2.81 34.44 -5.19
C LEU A 78 -3.55 33.37 -6.00
N ARG A 79 -3.10 33.14 -7.23
CA ARG A 79 -3.61 32.12 -8.16
C ARG A 79 -2.73 30.87 -8.12
N PRO A 80 -3.24 29.69 -8.54
CA PRO A 80 -2.43 28.49 -8.66
C PRO A 80 -1.13 28.76 -9.44
N GLY A 81 0.01 28.37 -8.86
CA GLY A 81 1.34 28.59 -9.45
C GLY A 81 2.06 29.87 -9.00
N MET A 82 1.43 30.77 -8.24
CA MET A 82 2.11 31.94 -7.65
C MET A 82 2.73 31.62 -6.28
N PRO A 83 3.90 32.22 -5.95
CA PRO A 83 4.47 32.14 -4.60
C PRO A 83 3.45 32.56 -3.54
N GLY A 84 3.22 31.70 -2.54
CA GLY A 84 2.27 31.94 -1.46
C GLY A 84 0.83 31.46 -1.72
N HIS A 85 0.50 30.97 -2.93
CA HIS A 85 -0.82 30.36 -3.16
C HIS A 85 -0.99 29.11 -2.30
N ARG A 86 -1.99 29.13 -1.40
CA ARG A 86 -2.34 27.96 -0.59
C ARG A 86 -3.07 26.92 -1.45
N PHE A 87 -2.57 25.68 -1.38
CA PHE A 87 -3.19 24.52 -2.02
C PHE A 87 -4.65 24.39 -1.56
N ARG A 88 -5.61 24.41 -2.50
CA ARG A 88 -7.00 24.09 -2.19
C ARG A 88 -7.14 22.58 -2.11
N LEU A 89 -7.23 22.05 -0.89
CA LEU A 89 -7.55 20.65 -0.68
C LEU A 89 -8.95 20.34 -1.24
N PRO A 90 -9.17 19.13 -1.80
CA PRO A 90 -10.50 18.73 -2.26
C PRO A 90 -11.53 18.81 -1.13
N GLU A 91 -12.74 19.28 -1.42
CA GLU A 91 -13.83 19.32 -0.42
C GLU A 91 -14.29 17.92 0.00
N LYS A 92 -14.18 16.95 -0.91
CA LYS A 92 -14.52 15.55 -0.70
C LYS A 92 -13.44 14.65 -1.29
N VAL A 93 -13.14 13.56 -0.60
CA VAL A 93 -12.19 12.53 -1.04
C VAL A 93 -12.79 11.15 -0.85
N HIS A 94 -12.34 10.16 -1.63
CA HIS A 94 -12.66 8.78 -1.32
C HIS A 94 -12.03 8.38 0.03
N PRO A 95 -12.73 7.64 0.89
CA PRO A 95 -12.19 7.24 2.18
C PRO A 95 -11.02 6.28 1.97
N ILE A 96 -10.05 6.28 2.88
CA ILE A 96 -8.87 5.39 2.82
C ILE A 96 -9.31 3.91 2.75
N SER A 97 -10.41 3.56 3.41
CA SER A 97 -11.00 2.21 3.35
C SER A 97 -11.40 1.78 1.93
N ALA A 98 -11.72 2.72 1.03
CA ALA A 98 -11.99 2.41 -0.38
C ALA A 98 -10.75 1.82 -1.06
N GLY A 99 -9.56 2.35 -0.77
CA GLY A 99 -8.30 1.80 -1.24
C GLY A 99 -8.04 0.39 -0.73
N VAL A 100 -8.27 0.15 0.57
CA VAL A 100 -8.13 -1.19 1.17
C VAL A 100 -9.09 -2.20 0.53
N LYS A 101 -10.37 -1.83 0.36
CA LYS A 101 -11.35 -2.66 -0.36
C LYS A 101 -10.94 -2.90 -1.82
N GLY A 102 -10.42 -1.88 -2.48
CA GLY A 102 -9.87 -1.98 -3.83
C GLY A 102 -8.71 -2.97 -3.90
N GLY A 103 -7.80 -2.94 -2.93
CA GLY A 103 -6.70 -3.89 -2.81
C GLY A 103 -7.16 -5.33 -2.59
N MET A 104 -8.23 -5.56 -1.82
CA MET A 104 -8.82 -6.88 -1.66
C MET A 104 -9.39 -7.42 -2.99
N VAL A 105 -10.23 -6.63 -3.67
CA VAL A 105 -10.85 -7.05 -4.94
C VAL A 105 -9.80 -7.22 -6.04
N GLY A 106 -8.88 -6.27 -6.15
CA GLY A 106 -7.75 -6.37 -7.07
C GLY A 106 -6.90 -7.59 -6.77
N GLY A 107 -6.56 -7.85 -5.52
CA GLY A 107 -5.78 -9.01 -5.08
C GLY A 107 -6.48 -10.35 -5.36
N LEU A 108 -7.81 -10.41 -5.31
CA LEU A 108 -8.55 -11.62 -5.69
C LEU A 108 -8.54 -11.87 -7.20
N LEU A 109 -8.58 -10.81 -8.02
CA LEU A 109 -8.61 -10.93 -9.49
C LEU A 109 -7.21 -11.05 -10.11
N MET A 110 -6.19 -10.47 -9.47
CA MET A 110 -4.81 -10.43 -9.97
C MET A 110 -4.25 -11.82 -10.35
N PRO A 111 -4.44 -12.91 -9.58
CA PRO A 111 -3.82 -14.19 -9.90
C PRO A 111 -4.42 -14.86 -11.14
N ILE A 112 -5.62 -14.45 -11.57
CA ILE A 112 -6.36 -15.14 -12.63
C ILE A 112 -5.56 -15.22 -13.94
N PRO A 113 -4.98 -14.13 -14.48
CA PRO A 113 -4.21 -14.22 -15.73
C PRO A 113 -2.95 -15.09 -15.58
N ALA A 114 -2.25 -15.02 -14.44
CA ALA A 114 -1.07 -15.83 -14.19
C ALA A 114 -1.40 -17.34 -14.10
N LEU A 115 -2.46 -17.70 -13.38
CA LEU A 115 -2.94 -19.08 -13.28
C LEU A 115 -3.46 -19.59 -14.63
N LEU A 116 -4.18 -18.75 -15.38
CA LEU A 116 -4.65 -19.07 -16.73
C LEU A 116 -3.49 -19.32 -17.67
N TYR A 117 -2.47 -18.47 -17.67
CA TYR A 117 -1.25 -18.70 -18.44
C TYR A 117 -0.60 -20.02 -18.08
N SER A 118 -0.42 -20.30 -16.78
CA SER A 118 0.18 -21.54 -16.31
C SER A 118 -0.52 -22.75 -16.92
N LEU A 119 -1.86 -22.79 -16.83
CA LEU A 119 -2.68 -23.85 -17.43
C LEU A 119 -2.55 -23.92 -18.95
N LEU A 120 -2.64 -22.79 -19.65
CA LEU A 120 -2.60 -22.74 -21.11
C LEU A 120 -1.23 -23.13 -21.69
N ALA A 121 -0.15 -22.87 -20.96
CA ALA A 121 1.20 -23.22 -21.32
C ALA A 121 1.58 -24.66 -20.93
N GLY A 122 0.67 -25.41 -20.30
CA GLY A 122 0.91 -26.79 -19.87
C GLY A 122 1.69 -26.92 -18.57
N HIS A 123 1.89 -25.81 -17.84
CA HIS A 123 2.52 -25.79 -16.53
C HIS A 123 1.50 -26.13 -15.42
N GLY A 124 1.98 -26.68 -14.30
CA GLY A 124 1.16 -26.85 -13.10
C GLY A 124 0.61 -25.52 -12.53
N LEU A 125 -0.60 -25.55 -11.95
CA LEU A 125 -1.23 -24.39 -11.28
C LEU A 125 -0.38 -23.79 -10.14
N TRP A 126 0.55 -24.59 -9.61
CA TRP A 126 1.41 -24.22 -8.50
C TRP A 126 2.59 -23.35 -8.93
N LEU A 127 2.93 -23.32 -10.22
CA LEU A 127 4.10 -22.58 -10.71
C LEU A 127 4.06 -21.09 -10.30
N PRO A 128 3.00 -20.30 -10.57
CA PRO A 128 2.98 -18.89 -10.16
C PRO A 128 3.06 -18.70 -8.63
N ILE A 129 2.49 -19.63 -7.86
CA ILE A 129 2.48 -19.57 -6.40
C ILE A 129 3.89 -19.85 -5.85
N ASN A 130 4.54 -20.87 -6.40
CA ASN A 130 5.89 -21.26 -6.02
C ASN A 130 6.94 -20.23 -6.45
N LEU A 131 6.76 -19.58 -7.61
CA LEU A 131 7.59 -18.45 -8.03
C LEU A 131 7.48 -17.27 -7.07
N LEU A 132 6.27 -16.94 -6.62
CA LEU A 132 6.06 -15.88 -5.64
C LEU A 132 6.74 -16.20 -4.29
N ALA A 133 6.60 -17.43 -3.81
CA ALA A 133 7.26 -17.87 -2.59
C ALA A 133 8.79 -17.91 -2.72
N GLY A 134 9.30 -18.30 -3.89
CA GLY A 134 10.73 -18.39 -4.17
C GLY A 134 11.47 -17.05 -4.12
N MET A 135 10.75 -15.93 -4.18
CA MET A 135 11.35 -14.61 -3.93
C MET A 135 11.91 -14.46 -2.51
N VAL A 136 11.42 -15.24 -1.54
CA VAL A 136 11.84 -15.13 -0.13
C VAL A 136 12.29 -16.46 0.48
N VAL A 137 12.05 -17.58 -0.20
CA VAL A 137 12.46 -18.92 0.25
C VAL A 137 13.69 -19.35 -0.56
N PRO A 138 14.91 -19.33 0.02
CA PRO A 138 16.16 -19.56 -0.74
C PRO A 138 16.22 -20.91 -1.46
N ASP A 139 15.61 -21.95 -0.88
CA ASP A 139 15.59 -23.32 -1.44
C ASP A 139 14.91 -23.42 -2.82
N PHE A 140 14.11 -22.42 -3.21
CA PHE A 140 13.37 -22.44 -4.47
C PHE A 140 14.21 -21.99 -5.67
N GLU A 141 15.31 -21.27 -5.45
CA GLU A 141 16.19 -20.80 -6.52
C GLU A 141 16.84 -21.94 -7.31
N SER A 142 17.13 -23.06 -6.64
CA SER A 142 17.80 -24.22 -7.24
C SER A 142 16.84 -25.30 -7.75
N ARG A 143 15.53 -25.08 -7.70
CA ARG A 143 14.53 -26.08 -8.10
C ARG A 143 14.39 -26.17 -9.61
N THR A 144 14.19 -27.38 -10.11
CA THR A 144 13.81 -27.56 -11.52
C THR A 144 12.40 -27.06 -11.76
N ILE A 145 12.03 -26.81 -13.03
CA ILE A 145 10.69 -26.37 -13.38
C ILE A 145 9.61 -27.36 -12.91
N GLU A 146 9.88 -28.67 -13.01
CA GLU A 146 8.94 -29.71 -12.55
C GLU A 146 8.71 -29.65 -11.04
N GLN A 147 9.75 -29.32 -10.27
CA GLN A 147 9.64 -29.13 -8.82
C GLN A 147 8.89 -27.85 -8.46
N LEU A 148 9.01 -26.80 -9.28
CA LEU A 148 8.25 -25.55 -9.13
C LEU A 148 6.78 -25.71 -9.55
N GLU A 149 6.45 -26.68 -10.40
CA GLU A 149 5.08 -27.01 -10.76
C GLU A 149 4.37 -27.92 -9.74
N ALA A 150 5.11 -28.52 -8.82
CA ALA A 150 4.58 -29.40 -7.79
C ALA A 150 3.94 -28.60 -6.64
N PHE A 151 2.93 -29.21 -5.99
CA PHE A 151 2.33 -28.63 -4.79
C PHE A 151 3.35 -28.52 -3.65
N SER A 152 3.41 -27.34 -3.02
CA SER A 152 4.16 -27.12 -1.79
C SER A 152 3.32 -26.34 -0.81
N LEU A 153 3.02 -26.94 0.35
CA LEU A 153 2.26 -26.28 1.40
C LEU A 153 2.99 -25.04 1.93
N SER A 154 4.32 -25.10 2.08
CA SER A 154 5.11 -23.95 2.54
C SER A 154 5.04 -22.80 1.56
N ALA A 155 5.16 -23.06 0.25
CA ALA A 155 5.04 -22.04 -0.77
C ALA A 155 3.63 -21.45 -0.86
N LEU A 156 2.59 -22.27 -0.71
CA LEU A 156 1.22 -21.78 -0.66
C LEU A 156 1.01 -20.80 0.50
N LEU A 157 1.48 -21.16 1.71
CA LEU A 157 1.34 -20.31 2.89
C LEU A 157 2.14 -19.01 2.74
N VAL A 158 3.41 -19.10 2.34
CA VAL A 158 4.28 -17.93 2.13
C VAL A 158 3.74 -17.05 1.02
N GLY A 159 3.41 -17.63 -0.13
CA GLY A 159 2.83 -16.92 -1.28
C GLY A 159 1.52 -16.22 -0.92
N MET A 160 0.63 -16.86 -0.16
CA MET A 160 -0.61 -16.24 0.32
C MET A 160 -0.33 -15.04 1.24
N VAL A 161 0.63 -15.17 2.18
CA VAL A 161 1.02 -14.08 3.07
C VAL A 161 1.59 -12.90 2.28
N ILE A 162 2.51 -13.16 1.34
CA ILE A 162 3.07 -12.13 0.45
C ILE A 162 1.95 -11.45 -0.34
N HIS A 163 1.11 -12.25 -1.00
CA HIS A 163 0.06 -11.76 -1.90
C HIS A 163 -0.97 -10.90 -1.18
N VAL A 164 -1.49 -11.37 -0.03
CA VAL A 164 -2.46 -10.61 0.79
C VAL A 164 -1.82 -9.33 1.31
N THR A 165 -0.61 -9.42 1.85
CA THR A 165 0.07 -8.26 2.45
C THR A 165 0.35 -7.19 1.41
N ILE A 166 0.91 -7.56 0.26
CA ILE A 166 1.21 -6.63 -0.83
C ILE A 166 -0.08 -6.06 -1.42
N SER A 167 -1.11 -6.87 -1.67
CA SER A 167 -2.39 -6.40 -2.22
C SER A 167 -3.06 -5.37 -1.30
N LEU A 168 -3.11 -5.64 0.01
CA LEU A 168 -3.69 -4.68 0.96
C LEU A 168 -2.84 -3.42 1.08
N SER A 169 -1.51 -3.55 1.07
CA SER A 169 -0.58 -2.41 1.17
C SER A 169 -0.68 -1.51 -0.05
N ILE A 170 -0.66 -2.06 -1.26
CA ILE A 170 -0.81 -1.29 -2.50
C ILE A 170 -2.19 -0.62 -2.55
N GLY A 171 -3.26 -1.32 -2.17
CA GLY A 171 -4.60 -0.74 -2.09
C GLY A 171 -4.68 0.43 -1.10
N LEU A 172 -4.08 0.27 0.08
CA LEU A 172 -3.96 1.33 1.09
C LEU A 172 -3.18 2.53 0.55
N ILE A 173 -2.00 2.31 -0.01
CA ILE A 173 -1.15 3.35 -0.60
C ILE A 173 -1.92 4.10 -1.68
N TYR A 174 -2.62 3.38 -2.56
CA TYR A 174 -3.45 3.97 -3.60
C TYR A 174 -4.56 4.85 -3.01
N GLY A 175 -5.29 4.37 -2.00
CA GLY A 175 -6.33 5.16 -1.32
C GLY A 175 -5.79 6.41 -0.62
N VAL A 176 -4.58 6.35 -0.06
CA VAL A 176 -3.93 7.48 0.63
C VAL A 176 -3.37 8.50 -0.36
N LEU A 177 -2.73 8.05 -1.43
CA LEU A 177 -2.04 8.93 -2.37
C LEU A 177 -2.96 9.53 -3.42
N LEU A 178 -4.12 8.94 -3.69
CA LEU A 178 -5.02 9.40 -4.75
C LEU A 178 -5.32 10.91 -4.71
N PRO A 179 -5.60 11.55 -3.55
CA PRO A 179 -5.86 12.99 -3.48
C PRO A 179 -4.64 13.87 -3.79
N THR A 180 -3.43 13.30 -3.75
CA THR A 180 -2.16 14.00 -3.99
C THR A 180 -1.62 13.80 -5.39
N LEU A 181 -2.16 12.83 -6.15
CA LEU A 181 -1.70 12.55 -7.50
C LEU A 181 -2.05 13.69 -8.45
N PRO A 182 -1.16 14.03 -9.39
CA PRO A 182 -1.45 15.09 -10.33
C PRO A 182 -2.60 14.68 -11.26
N PRO A 183 -3.43 15.64 -11.69
CA PRO A 183 -4.55 15.37 -12.56
C PRO A 183 -4.06 14.91 -13.94
N ILE A 184 -4.56 13.75 -14.39
CA ILE A 184 -4.29 13.21 -15.73
C ILE A 184 -5.61 12.83 -16.41
N PRO A 185 -5.71 12.90 -17.75
CA PRO A 185 -6.86 12.38 -18.49
C PRO A 185 -7.11 10.90 -18.14
N GLY A 186 -8.33 10.54 -17.73
CA GLY A 186 -8.67 9.19 -17.24
C GLY A 186 -8.42 8.97 -15.74
N GLY A 187 -7.82 9.94 -15.05
CA GLY A 187 -7.83 10.06 -13.59
C GLY A 187 -7.34 8.82 -12.83
N PRO A 188 -8.06 8.37 -11.79
CA PRO A 188 -7.63 7.25 -10.95
C PRO A 188 -7.39 5.94 -11.73
N VAL A 189 -8.16 5.70 -12.81
CA VAL A 189 -8.04 4.46 -13.60
C VAL A 189 -6.72 4.38 -14.36
N ILE A 190 -6.21 5.49 -14.88
CA ILE A 190 -4.91 5.48 -15.57
C ILE A 190 -3.77 5.31 -14.56
N TRP A 191 -3.87 5.96 -13.40
CA TRP A 191 -2.90 5.78 -12.33
C TRP A 191 -2.84 4.34 -11.83
N GLY A 192 -3.99 3.78 -11.47
CA GLY A 192 -4.07 2.43 -10.93
C GLY A 192 -3.90 1.35 -11.99
N GLY A 193 -4.53 1.51 -13.16
CA GLY A 193 -4.58 0.50 -14.22
C GLY A 193 -3.41 0.51 -15.20
N LEU A 194 -2.66 1.61 -15.35
CA LEU A 194 -1.57 1.68 -16.33
C LEU A 194 -0.24 2.07 -15.70
N VAL A 195 -0.18 3.22 -15.03
CA VAL A 195 1.09 3.77 -14.54
C VAL A 195 1.69 2.90 -13.44
N MET A 196 0.92 2.57 -12.40
CA MET A 196 1.40 1.74 -11.30
C MET A 196 1.79 0.32 -11.74
N PRO A 197 1.01 -0.40 -12.58
CA PRO A 197 1.38 -1.70 -13.13
C PRO A 197 2.72 -1.70 -13.87
N ILE A 198 2.98 -0.68 -14.68
CA ILE A 198 4.25 -0.56 -15.41
C ILE A 198 5.40 -0.33 -14.42
N LEU A 199 5.25 0.61 -13.48
CA LEU A 199 6.28 0.90 -12.48
C LEU A 199 6.59 -0.33 -11.62
N TRP A 200 5.55 -1.03 -11.17
CA TRP A 200 5.70 -2.25 -10.36
C TRP A 200 6.34 -3.40 -11.15
N THR A 201 5.95 -3.57 -12.41
CA THR A 201 6.58 -4.59 -13.28
C THR A 201 8.04 -4.26 -13.52
N ALA A 202 8.38 -3.02 -13.85
CA ALA A 202 9.76 -2.62 -14.07
C ALA A 202 10.62 -2.83 -12.81
N PHE A 203 10.11 -2.43 -11.64
CA PHE A 203 10.77 -2.68 -10.37
C PHE A 203 10.96 -4.18 -10.11
N SER A 204 9.90 -4.99 -10.29
CA SER A 204 9.95 -6.45 -10.08
C SER A 204 10.93 -7.14 -11.03
N TYR A 205 10.94 -6.74 -12.31
CA TYR A 205 11.85 -7.25 -13.33
C TYR A 205 13.30 -6.98 -12.98
N LEU A 206 13.62 -5.73 -12.62
CA LEU A 206 14.98 -5.34 -12.27
C LEU A 206 15.44 -6.00 -10.96
N LEU A 207 14.56 -6.06 -9.96
CA LEU A 207 14.88 -6.65 -8.67
C LEU A 207 15.09 -8.16 -8.76
N MET A 208 14.21 -8.87 -9.48
CA MET A 208 14.38 -10.31 -9.70
C MET A 208 15.64 -10.60 -10.51
N GLY A 209 15.95 -9.82 -11.56
CA GLY A 209 17.18 -10.02 -12.32
C GLY A 209 18.46 -9.79 -11.52
N ALA A 210 18.40 -8.91 -10.51
CA ALA A 210 19.52 -8.67 -9.62
C ALA A 210 19.67 -9.72 -8.50
N ILE A 211 18.55 -10.24 -7.97
CA ILE A 211 18.54 -11.09 -6.78
C ILE A 211 18.41 -12.58 -7.13
N ASN A 212 17.56 -12.92 -8.08
CA ASN A 212 17.22 -14.30 -8.43
C ASN A 212 16.92 -14.43 -9.93
N PRO A 213 17.97 -14.38 -10.78
CA PRO A 213 17.82 -14.49 -12.23
C PRO A 213 17.25 -15.86 -12.64
N ALA A 214 17.52 -16.93 -11.88
CA ALA A 214 17.00 -18.26 -12.15
C ALA A 214 15.46 -18.31 -12.10
N LEU A 215 14.84 -17.77 -11.05
CA LEU A 215 13.37 -17.70 -10.97
C LEU A 215 12.78 -16.74 -12.01
N GLN A 216 13.50 -15.68 -12.40
CA GLN A 216 13.03 -14.74 -13.41
C GLN A 216 12.82 -15.40 -14.77
N GLU A 217 13.63 -16.40 -15.15
CA GLU A 217 13.47 -17.13 -16.42
C GLU A 217 12.12 -17.85 -16.54
N HIS A 218 11.52 -18.19 -15.41
CA HIS A 218 10.23 -18.88 -15.35
C HIS A 218 9.03 -17.91 -15.26
N VAL A 219 9.27 -16.60 -15.17
CA VAL A 219 8.20 -15.59 -15.15
C VAL A 219 7.80 -15.21 -16.56
N ASN A 220 6.54 -15.43 -16.90
CA ASN A 220 5.97 -14.82 -18.10
C ASN A 220 5.59 -13.35 -17.83
N TRP A 221 6.45 -12.45 -18.30
CA TRP A 221 6.30 -11.02 -18.05
C TRP A 221 5.04 -10.40 -18.70
N TYR A 222 4.55 -10.94 -19.82
CA TYR A 222 3.31 -10.46 -20.43
C TYR A 222 2.10 -10.71 -19.52
N PHE A 223 1.97 -11.94 -19.01
CA PHE A 223 0.89 -12.29 -18.09
C PHE A 223 1.09 -11.70 -16.70
N PHE A 224 2.34 -11.44 -16.28
CA PHE A 224 2.61 -10.66 -15.08
C PHE A 224 2.06 -9.23 -15.21
N VAL A 225 2.42 -8.51 -16.29
CA VAL A 225 1.89 -7.16 -16.57
C VAL A 225 0.37 -7.17 -16.64
N LEU A 226 -0.22 -8.15 -17.34
CA LEU A 226 -1.68 -8.29 -17.43
C LEU A 226 -2.33 -8.50 -16.06
N SER A 227 -1.71 -9.29 -15.18
CA SER A 227 -2.16 -9.48 -13.80
C SER A 227 -2.15 -8.16 -13.02
N GLN A 228 -1.08 -7.36 -13.15
CA GLN A 228 -0.99 -6.04 -12.53
C GLN A 228 -2.04 -5.06 -13.09
N PHE A 229 -2.27 -5.09 -14.40
CA PHE A 229 -3.31 -4.29 -15.05
C PHE A 229 -4.70 -4.64 -14.50
N VAL A 230 -5.02 -5.93 -14.39
CA VAL A 230 -6.30 -6.42 -13.82
C VAL A 230 -6.46 -5.95 -12.38
N TYR A 231 -5.43 -6.09 -11.55
CA TYR A 231 -5.42 -5.55 -10.19
C TYR A 231 -5.75 -4.05 -10.17
N GLY A 232 -5.00 -3.30 -10.98
CA GLY A 232 -5.06 -1.85 -11.03
C GLY A 232 -6.43 -1.30 -11.44
N VAL A 233 -7.01 -1.88 -12.49
CA VAL A 233 -8.36 -1.55 -12.96
C VAL A 233 -9.40 -1.91 -11.90
N ALA A 234 -9.35 -3.11 -11.33
CA ALA A 234 -10.30 -3.55 -10.32
C ALA A 234 -10.27 -2.66 -9.07
N ALA A 235 -9.08 -2.38 -8.54
CA ALA A 235 -8.91 -1.49 -7.39
C ALA A 235 -9.42 -0.07 -7.70
N SER A 236 -9.11 0.46 -8.88
CA SER A 236 -9.57 1.79 -9.31
C SER A 236 -11.10 1.85 -9.42
N ILE A 237 -11.74 0.82 -9.97
CA ILE A 237 -13.21 0.74 -10.08
C ILE A 237 -13.83 0.77 -8.68
N VAL A 238 -13.32 -0.03 -7.74
CA VAL A 238 -13.84 -0.03 -6.36
C VAL A 238 -13.72 1.34 -5.72
N VAL A 239 -12.58 2.03 -5.90
CA VAL A 239 -12.37 3.37 -5.34
C VAL A 239 -13.32 4.39 -5.96
N ILE A 240 -13.40 4.47 -7.29
CA ILE A 240 -14.25 5.43 -7.99
C ILE A 240 -15.73 5.21 -7.66
N ARG A 241 -16.14 3.96 -7.46
CA ARG A 241 -17.52 3.59 -7.09
C ARG A 241 -17.82 3.80 -5.60
N SER A 242 -16.81 4.09 -4.78
CA SER A 242 -17.00 4.35 -3.35
C SER A 242 -17.48 5.78 -3.12
N GLU A 243 -18.40 5.95 -2.16
CA GLU A 243 -18.90 7.25 -1.76
C GLU A 243 -17.76 8.15 -1.25
N MET A 244 -17.73 9.41 -1.70
CA MET A 244 -16.75 10.37 -1.23
C MET A 244 -17.21 10.98 0.09
N VAL A 245 -16.28 11.11 1.03
CA VAL A 245 -16.51 11.68 2.36
C VAL A 245 -15.97 13.11 2.41
N PRO A 246 -16.66 14.05 3.08
CA PRO A 246 -16.13 15.40 3.28
C PRO A 246 -14.79 15.38 3.99
N VAL A 247 -13.85 16.20 3.53
CA VAL A 247 -12.61 16.44 4.26
C VAL A 247 -12.96 17.28 5.50
N ARG A 248 -12.62 16.81 6.70
CA ARG A 248 -12.87 17.55 7.94
C ARG A 248 -12.13 18.88 7.88
N GLN A 249 -12.88 19.96 7.76
CA GLN A 249 -12.33 21.30 7.94
C GLN A 249 -12.14 21.53 9.45
N PRO A 250 -11.03 22.16 9.87
CA PRO A 250 -10.90 22.57 11.27
C PRO A 250 -12.05 23.51 11.61
N ASP A 251 -12.70 23.28 12.75
CA ASP A 251 -13.78 24.14 13.24
C ASP A 251 -13.24 25.57 13.34
N VAL A 252 -13.78 26.46 12.51
CA VAL A 252 -13.47 27.88 12.62
C VAL A 252 -14.25 28.35 13.84
N ALA A 253 -13.56 28.52 14.97
CA ALA A 253 -14.14 29.13 16.15
C ALA A 253 -14.65 30.53 15.77
N SER A 254 -15.97 30.67 15.78
CA SER A 254 -16.70 31.94 15.63
C SER A 254 -16.62 32.75 16.91
#